data_AF-A0AAD7UE44-F1
#
_entry.id   AF-A0AAD7UE44-F1
#
_cell.length_a   1.000
_cell.length_b   1.000
_cell.length_c   1.000
_cell.angle_alpha   90.00
_cell.angle_beta   90.00
_cell.angle_gamma   90.00
#
_symmetry.space_group_name_H-M   'P 1'
#
loop_
_entity.id
_entity.type
_entity.pdbx_description
1 polymer ?
#
loop_
_entity_poly.entity_id
_entity_poly.type
_entity_poly.pdbx_seq_one_letter_code
_entity_poly.pdbx_strand_id
1 'polypeptide(L)'
;MKMVFVPYALPLRRGVLVDRVDRFIAVVQLDGDREVRAHCINPGRMENFVVPGAVVWVRPEPPESRRALRWTWELIERDGVWCSTNTQRPNLIVGEALRNGAVSGIRGSARAEVSVGKSRFDFCVGEHLIEVKNSHAVYSGWGYFPDSVSERAARHCEELGELASSRKCTVVIVAQREDAIHGIRSSWYHDPGFAEAALEASRRGVEFRGLRVGCDPTGSTVLEEIPVDLRRPERADLVAVHRAWLKARPFTGWTRAFDGNPRRVANGPFKHNARLNLDDDDDEPRESPFFASEKRTRKRRYFAAAAAAAEDNHDHHHH
;
A
#
# COMPACT_ATOMS: atom_id res chain seq x y z
N MET A 1 -19.86 1.29 14.43
CA MET A 1 -19.72 1.58 12.99
C MET A 1 -20.82 0.83 12.24
N LYS A 2 -21.39 1.37 11.15
CA LYS A 2 -22.34 0.59 10.34
C LYS A 2 -21.58 -0.52 9.61
N MET A 3 -22.17 -1.71 9.53
CA MET A 3 -21.63 -2.83 8.75
C MET A 3 -21.53 -2.39 7.28
N VAL A 4 -20.34 -2.52 6.69
CA VAL A 4 -20.11 -2.26 5.26
C VAL A 4 -19.61 -3.56 4.65
N PHE A 5 -20.37 -4.08 3.70
CA PHE A 5 -20.04 -5.29 2.95
C PHE A 5 -19.98 -4.97 1.46
N VAL A 6 -18.90 -5.40 0.80
CA VAL A 6 -18.66 -5.22 -0.64
C VAL A 6 -18.51 -6.59 -1.29
N PRO A 7 -19.54 -7.10 -1.99
CA PRO A 7 -19.48 -8.42 -2.62
C PRO A 7 -18.50 -8.43 -3.81
N TYR A 8 -18.08 -9.62 -4.24
CA TYR A 8 -17.51 -9.76 -5.59
C TYR A 8 -18.60 -9.71 -6.65
N ALA A 9 -18.26 -9.15 -7.81
CA ALA A 9 -19.20 -9.01 -8.92
C ALA A 9 -19.67 -10.36 -9.49
N LEU A 10 -18.83 -11.39 -9.40
CA LEU A 10 -19.13 -12.76 -9.83
C LEU A 10 -18.61 -13.74 -8.79
N PRO A 11 -19.26 -14.91 -8.62
CA PRO A 11 -18.80 -15.93 -7.69
C PRO A 11 -17.37 -16.37 -7.99
N LEU A 12 -16.52 -16.38 -6.98
CA LEU A 12 -15.14 -16.83 -7.13
C LEU A 12 -15.07 -18.34 -7.35
N ARG A 13 -13.97 -18.79 -7.96
CA ARG A 13 -13.60 -20.20 -8.11
C ARG A 13 -12.34 -20.48 -7.33
N ARG A 14 -12.42 -21.51 -6.50
CA ARG A 14 -11.31 -22.00 -5.69
C ARG A 14 -10.31 -22.76 -6.55
N GLY A 15 -9.04 -22.66 -6.18
CA GLY A 15 -7.96 -23.47 -6.71
C GLY A 15 -6.71 -23.35 -5.85
N VAL A 16 -5.60 -23.88 -6.34
CA VAL A 16 -4.28 -23.76 -5.71
C VAL A 16 -3.34 -22.98 -6.61
N LEU A 17 -2.56 -22.09 -6.02
CA LEU A 17 -1.54 -21.32 -6.73
C LEU A 17 -0.44 -22.27 -7.21
N VAL A 18 -0.21 -22.35 -8.51
CA VAL A 18 0.93 -23.10 -9.07
C VAL A 18 2.18 -22.23 -9.01
N ASP A 19 2.12 -21.04 -9.63
CA ASP A 19 3.15 -20.02 -9.49
C ASP A 19 2.61 -18.64 -9.90
N ARG A 20 3.27 -17.59 -9.42
CA ARG A 20 3.15 -16.25 -9.99
C ARG A 20 4.29 -16.07 -11.00
N VAL A 21 4.01 -16.45 -12.24
CA VAL A 21 5.02 -16.57 -13.30
C VAL A 21 5.51 -15.23 -13.85
N ASP A 22 4.75 -14.15 -13.67
CA ASP A 22 5.22 -12.78 -13.87
C ASP A 22 4.51 -11.77 -12.94
N ARG A 23 4.79 -10.48 -13.12
CA ARG A 23 4.20 -9.41 -12.29
C ARG A 23 2.66 -9.37 -12.34
N PHE A 24 2.04 -9.76 -13.46
CA PHE A 24 0.62 -9.63 -13.76
C PHE A 24 -0.09 -10.96 -14.06
N ILE A 25 0.60 -12.10 -13.93
CA ILE A 25 0.07 -13.42 -14.26
C ILE A 25 0.39 -14.41 -13.14
N ALA A 26 -0.67 -15.03 -12.64
CA ALA A 26 -0.63 -16.21 -11.79
C ALA A 26 -1.18 -17.42 -12.55
N VAL A 27 -0.55 -18.56 -12.35
CA VAL A 27 -1.04 -19.86 -12.81
C VAL A 27 -1.73 -20.53 -11.63
N VAL A 28 -2.98 -20.94 -11.84
CA VAL A 28 -3.84 -21.50 -10.80
C VAL A 28 -4.41 -22.82 -11.30
N GLN A 29 -4.27 -23.86 -10.48
CA GLN A 29 -4.93 -25.13 -10.69
C GLN A 29 -6.30 -25.07 -10.01
N LEU A 30 -7.38 -24.98 -10.80
CA LEU A 30 -8.74 -24.94 -10.27
C LEU A 30 -9.16 -26.30 -9.74
N ASP A 31 -10.10 -26.28 -8.79
CA ASP A 31 -10.81 -27.49 -8.35
C ASP A 31 -11.54 -28.11 -9.57
N GLY A 32 -11.21 -29.35 -9.91
CA GLY A 32 -11.66 -30.03 -11.15
C GLY A 32 -10.62 -30.12 -12.27
N ASP A 33 -9.32 -30.16 -11.93
CA ASP A 33 -8.19 -30.50 -12.80
C ASP A 33 -7.95 -29.60 -14.03
N ARG A 34 -8.43 -28.36 -13.97
CA ARG A 34 -8.13 -27.34 -15.00
C ARG A 34 -7.12 -26.31 -14.52
N GLU A 35 -5.97 -26.24 -15.18
CA GLU A 35 -5.04 -25.12 -15.03
C GLU A 35 -5.53 -23.88 -15.78
N VAL A 36 -5.45 -22.71 -15.15
CA VAL A 36 -5.80 -21.42 -15.76
C VAL A 36 -4.73 -20.37 -15.49
N ARG A 37 -4.61 -19.42 -16.42
CA ARG A 37 -3.84 -18.19 -16.23
C ARG A 37 -4.77 -17.09 -15.77
N ALA A 38 -4.51 -16.54 -14.59
CA ALA A 38 -5.26 -15.46 -13.97
C ALA A 38 -4.45 -14.17 -13.96
N HIS A 39 -5.12 -13.05 -14.19
CA HIS A 39 -4.53 -11.73 -14.05
C HIS A 39 -4.29 -11.43 -12.57
N CYS A 40 -3.04 -11.13 -12.22
CA CYS A 40 -2.66 -10.58 -10.92
C CYS A 40 -2.74 -9.05 -11.00
N ILE A 41 -3.77 -8.47 -10.40
CA ILE A 41 -3.98 -7.01 -10.41
C ILE A 41 -2.93 -6.31 -9.56
N ASN A 42 -2.52 -6.91 -8.44
CA ASN A 42 -1.54 -6.32 -7.53
C ASN A 42 -0.14 -6.33 -8.17
N PRO A 43 0.41 -5.16 -8.55
CA PRO A 43 1.72 -5.08 -9.19
C PRO A 43 2.88 -5.14 -8.17
N GLY A 44 2.56 -5.14 -6.88
CA GLY A 44 3.47 -5.25 -5.75
C GLY A 44 3.83 -6.69 -5.44
N ARG A 45 4.66 -6.88 -4.42
CA ARG A 45 5.31 -8.18 -4.17
C ARG A 45 4.44 -9.17 -3.42
N MET A 46 3.37 -8.72 -2.75
CA MET A 46 2.47 -9.58 -1.97
C MET A 46 3.25 -10.44 -0.96
N GLU A 47 4.01 -9.75 -0.12
CA GLU A 47 4.96 -10.38 0.80
C GLU A 47 4.32 -11.48 1.64
N ASN A 48 4.99 -12.63 1.70
CA ASN A 48 4.56 -13.84 2.42
C ASN A 48 3.33 -14.55 1.86
N PHE A 49 2.70 -14.06 0.78
CA PHE A 49 1.51 -14.69 0.20
C PHE A 49 1.76 -15.43 -1.10
N VAL A 50 2.89 -15.26 -1.79
CA VAL A 50 3.14 -15.97 -3.05
C VAL A 50 3.78 -17.34 -2.81
N VAL A 51 3.00 -18.25 -2.21
CA VAL A 51 3.41 -19.63 -1.89
C VAL A 51 2.74 -20.61 -2.87
N PRO A 52 3.49 -21.33 -3.71
CA PRO A 52 2.96 -22.46 -4.46
C PRO A 52 2.24 -23.47 -3.55
N GLY A 53 1.05 -23.91 -3.95
CA GLY A 53 0.15 -24.76 -3.18
C GLY A 53 -0.83 -24.01 -2.27
N ALA A 54 -0.69 -22.69 -2.09
CA ALA A 54 -1.65 -21.90 -1.32
C ALA A 54 -3.03 -21.90 -1.99
N VAL A 55 -4.09 -21.89 -1.16
CA VAL A 55 -5.46 -21.79 -1.65
C VAL A 55 -5.69 -20.39 -2.18
N VAL A 56 -6.17 -20.29 -3.41
CA VAL A 56 -6.48 -19.03 -4.06
C VAL A 56 -7.87 -19.05 -4.65
N TRP A 57 -8.42 -17.86 -4.83
CA TRP A 57 -9.71 -17.67 -5.46
C TRP A 57 -9.60 -16.71 -6.62
N VAL A 58 -10.09 -17.16 -7.76
CA VAL A 58 -10.10 -16.40 -9.00
C VAL A 58 -11.53 -16.09 -9.41
N ARG A 59 -11.75 -14.87 -9.88
CA ARG A 59 -13.02 -14.46 -10.48
C ARG A 59 -12.97 -14.72 -11.98
N PRO A 60 -13.99 -15.35 -12.59
CA PRO A 60 -14.10 -15.41 -14.04
C PRO A 60 -14.40 -14.01 -14.60
N GLU A 61 -13.91 -13.74 -15.79
CA GLU A 61 -14.37 -12.58 -16.56
C GLU A 61 -15.72 -12.89 -17.22
N PRO A 62 -16.64 -11.91 -17.30
CA PRO A 62 -17.93 -12.08 -17.97
C PRO A 62 -17.78 -12.67 -19.39
N PRO A 63 -18.79 -13.41 -19.91
CA PRO A 63 -18.74 -14.00 -21.25
C PRO A 63 -18.34 -13.02 -22.36
N GLU A 64 -18.85 -11.79 -22.29
CA GLU A 64 -18.65 -10.68 -23.23
C GLU A 64 -17.31 -9.93 -23.08
N SER A 65 -16.51 -10.27 -22.08
CA SER A 65 -15.22 -9.61 -21.83
C SER A 65 -14.22 -9.85 -22.96
N ARG A 66 -13.63 -8.77 -23.48
CA ARG A 66 -12.57 -8.80 -24.50
C ARG A 66 -11.17 -9.01 -23.94
N ARG A 67 -11.04 -9.28 -22.63
CA ARG A 67 -9.74 -9.49 -21.98
C ARG A 67 -9.13 -10.82 -22.43
N ALA A 68 -7.81 -10.81 -22.69
CA ALA A 68 -7.08 -12.02 -23.06
C ALA A 68 -7.06 -13.06 -21.93
N LEU A 69 -6.84 -12.61 -20.69
CA LEU A 69 -6.95 -13.45 -19.50
C LEU A 69 -8.41 -13.51 -19.05
N ARG A 70 -8.96 -14.73 -18.96
CA ARG A 70 -10.37 -14.99 -18.61
C ARG A 70 -10.62 -15.11 -17.11
N TRP A 71 -9.58 -14.92 -16.32
CA TRP A 71 -9.61 -15.04 -14.87
C TRP A 71 -8.83 -13.89 -14.24
N THR A 72 -9.28 -13.45 -13.08
CA THR A 72 -8.60 -12.46 -12.24
C THR A 72 -8.35 -13.07 -10.87
N TRP A 73 -7.14 -12.99 -10.35
CA TRP A 73 -6.82 -13.43 -8.99
C TRP A 73 -7.29 -12.37 -7.98
N GLU A 74 -8.25 -12.75 -7.14
CA GLU A 74 -8.91 -11.85 -6.18
C GLU A 74 -8.45 -12.05 -4.75
N LEU A 75 -8.22 -13.30 -4.34
CA LEU A 75 -8.02 -13.65 -2.93
C LEU A 75 -7.02 -14.80 -2.79
N ILE A 76 -6.29 -14.78 -1.69
CA ILE A 76 -5.45 -15.89 -1.23
C ILE A 76 -5.70 -16.16 0.25
N GLU A 77 -5.69 -17.43 0.60
CA GLU A 77 -5.73 -17.93 1.96
C GLU A 77 -4.41 -18.64 2.27
N ARG A 78 -3.83 -18.31 3.43
CA ARG A 78 -2.65 -19.00 3.94
C ARG A 78 -2.72 -19.05 5.47
N ASP A 79 -2.50 -20.23 6.05
CA ASP A 79 -2.43 -20.42 7.50
C ASP A 79 -3.67 -19.84 8.24
N GLY A 80 -4.85 -19.95 7.62
CA GLY A 80 -6.11 -19.38 8.13
C GLY A 80 -6.28 -17.87 7.93
N VAL A 81 -5.31 -17.19 7.32
CA VAL A 81 -5.34 -15.75 7.03
C VAL A 81 -5.72 -15.51 5.58
N TRP A 82 -6.74 -14.68 5.39
CA TRP A 82 -7.21 -14.22 4.09
C TRP A 82 -6.57 -12.88 3.71
N CYS A 83 -6.17 -12.76 2.45
CA CYS A 83 -5.58 -11.54 1.90
C CYS A 83 -6.12 -11.27 0.50
N SER A 84 -6.73 -10.09 0.32
CA SER A 84 -7.14 -9.62 -1.00
C SER A 84 -5.93 -9.30 -1.86
N THR A 85 -5.91 -9.85 -3.08
CA THR A 85 -4.84 -9.64 -4.06
C THR A 85 -5.21 -8.58 -5.09
N ASN A 86 -6.38 -7.95 -4.93
CA ASN A 86 -6.90 -6.95 -5.85
C ASN A 86 -6.76 -5.54 -5.26
N THR A 87 -5.78 -4.79 -5.76
CA THR A 87 -5.47 -3.42 -5.31
C THR A 87 -6.51 -2.38 -5.66
N GLN A 88 -7.56 -2.72 -6.42
CA GLN A 88 -8.67 -1.81 -6.73
C GLN A 88 -9.79 -1.88 -5.68
N ARG A 89 -9.86 -2.96 -4.89
CA ARG A 89 -10.89 -3.13 -3.85
C ARG A 89 -10.88 -2.06 -2.74
N PRO A 90 -9.73 -1.56 -2.26
CA PRO A 90 -9.69 -0.50 -1.24
C PRO A 90 -10.55 0.72 -1.59
N ASN A 91 -10.47 1.22 -2.83
CA ASN A 91 -11.28 2.36 -3.25
C ASN A 91 -12.78 2.02 -3.26
N LEU A 92 -13.16 0.81 -3.70
CA LEU A 92 -14.56 0.36 -3.64
C LEU A 92 -15.07 0.29 -2.19
N ILE A 93 -14.26 -0.26 -1.29
CA ILE A 93 -14.57 -0.41 0.13
C ILE A 93 -14.72 0.95 0.80
N VAL A 94 -13.77 1.87 0.58
CA VAL A 94 -13.85 3.22 1.12
C VAL A 94 -15.03 3.99 0.51
N GLY A 95 -15.28 3.86 -0.79
CA GLY A 95 -16.44 4.47 -1.44
C GLY A 95 -17.77 4.02 -0.82
N GLU A 96 -17.93 2.71 -0.57
CA GLU A 96 -19.10 2.17 0.13
C GLU A 96 -19.18 2.66 1.58
N ALA A 97 -18.05 2.67 2.29
CA ALA A 97 -17.97 3.14 3.67
C ALA A 97 -18.34 4.62 3.79
N LEU A 98 -17.90 5.46 2.85
CA LEU A 98 -18.26 6.87 2.79
C LEU A 98 -19.76 7.04 2.52
N ARG A 99 -20.31 6.31 1.53
CA ARG A 99 -21.74 6.37 1.19
C ARG A 99 -22.63 6.00 2.38
N ASN A 100 -22.21 5.03 3.18
CA ASN A 100 -22.96 4.58 4.36
C ASN A 100 -22.67 5.41 5.62
N GLY A 101 -21.75 6.38 5.56
CA GLY A 101 -21.30 7.16 6.73
C GLY A 101 -20.58 6.30 7.77
N ALA A 102 -19.91 5.23 7.32
CA ALA A 102 -19.20 4.29 8.18
C ALA A 102 -17.78 4.78 8.54
N VAL A 103 -17.17 5.68 7.76
CA VAL A 103 -15.94 6.37 8.16
C VAL A 103 -16.29 7.48 9.16
N SER A 104 -15.74 7.42 10.37
CA SER A 104 -16.08 8.36 11.45
C SER A 104 -15.73 9.80 11.08
N GLY A 105 -16.61 10.74 11.45
CA GLY A 105 -16.43 12.17 11.18
C GLY A 105 -16.64 12.62 9.72
N ILE A 106 -16.78 11.70 8.75
CA ILE A 106 -16.96 12.04 7.34
C ILE A 106 -18.38 11.69 6.90
N ARG A 107 -19.16 12.69 6.48
CA ARG A 107 -20.57 12.54 6.08
C ARG A 107 -20.85 13.39 4.84
N GLY A 108 -21.66 12.87 3.93
CA GLY A 108 -22.07 13.55 2.71
C GLY A 108 -21.82 12.71 1.47
N SER A 109 -22.12 13.29 0.30
CA SER A 109 -21.90 12.61 -0.98
C SER A 109 -20.43 12.67 -1.37
N ALA A 110 -19.85 11.51 -1.68
CA ALA A 110 -18.47 11.38 -2.13
C ALA A 110 -18.39 11.50 -3.65
N ARG A 111 -17.56 12.42 -4.14
CA ARG A 111 -17.12 12.50 -5.54
C ARG A 111 -15.81 11.74 -5.66
N ALA A 112 -15.71 10.80 -6.59
CA ALA A 112 -14.48 10.04 -6.81
C ALA A 112 -13.52 10.79 -7.73
N GLU A 113 -12.23 10.45 -7.65
CA GLU A 113 -11.23 10.74 -8.67
C GLU A 113 -11.07 12.26 -8.97
N VAL A 114 -10.96 13.06 -7.90
CA VAL A 114 -11.01 14.53 -7.94
C VAL A 114 -9.61 15.12 -8.11
N SER A 115 -9.43 15.92 -9.16
CA SER A 115 -8.17 16.63 -9.42
C SER A 115 -8.09 17.92 -8.61
N VAL A 116 -6.98 18.12 -7.90
CA VAL A 116 -6.64 19.37 -7.21
C VAL A 116 -5.16 19.64 -7.42
N GLY A 117 -4.83 20.80 -8.00
CA GLY A 117 -3.45 21.12 -8.38
C GLY A 117 -2.90 20.12 -9.40
N LYS A 118 -1.80 19.44 -9.04
CA LYS A 118 -1.10 18.49 -9.92
C LYS A 118 -1.45 17.02 -9.64
N SER A 119 -2.26 16.75 -8.62
CA SER A 119 -2.65 15.39 -8.24
C SER A 119 -4.14 15.14 -8.38
N ARG A 120 -4.46 13.85 -8.40
CA ARG A 120 -5.80 13.31 -8.38
C ARG A 120 -5.95 12.49 -7.10
N PHE A 121 -6.90 12.91 -6.26
CA PHE A 121 -7.23 12.27 -5.00
C PHE A 121 -8.43 11.33 -5.19
N ASP A 122 -8.46 10.24 -4.43
CA ASP A 122 -9.45 9.17 -4.62
C ASP A 122 -10.88 9.64 -4.38
N PHE A 123 -11.13 10.46 -3.36
CA PHE A 123 -12.46 11.00 -3.06
C PHE A 123 -12.44 12.44 -2.55
N CYS A 124 -13.58 13.11 -2.69
CA CYS A 124 -13.87 14.38 -2.05
C CYS A 124 -15.31 14.40 -1.52
N VAL A 125 -15.49 14.78 -0.25
CA VAL A 125 -16.81 14.97 0.39
C VAL A 125 -16.97 16.45 0.74
N GLY A 126 -17.80 17.16 -0.03
CA GLY A 126 -17.78 18.63 -0.02
C GLY A 126 -16.43 19.15 -0.53
N GLU A 127 -15.63 19.71 0.37
CA GLU A 127 -14.24 20.15 0.17
C GLU A 127 -13.20 19.22 0.84
N HIS A 128 -13.65 18.21 1.60
CA HIS A 128 -12.78 17.29 2.33
C HIS A 128 -12.14 16.30 1.35
N LEU A 129 -10.82 16.40 1.14
CA LEU A 129 -10.05 15.49 0.30
C LEU A 129 -9.69 14.20 1.03
N ILE A 130 -9.85 13.07 0.34
CA ILE A 130 -9.61 11.75 0.90
C ILE A 130 -8.74 10.96 -0.09
N GLU A 131 -7.63 10.46 0.41
CA GLU A 131 -6.71 9.56 -0.31
C GLU A 131 -6.77 8.17 0.31
N VAL A 132 -6.87 7.13 -0.51
CA VAL A 132 -6.95 5.73 -0.09
C VAL A 132 -5.62 5.04 -0.35
N LYS A 133 -5.12 4.34 0.68
CA LYS A 133 -3.94 3.49 0.61
C LYS A 133 -4.31 2.07 0.98
N ASN A 134 -3.51 1.11 0.53
CA ASN A 134 -3.76 -0.31 0.75
C ASN A 134 -2.56 -0.97 1.42
N SER A 135 -2.77 -1.52 2.61
CA SER A 135 -1.75 -2.22 3.40
C SER A 135 -1.91 -3.73 3.22
N HIS A 136 -0.90 -4.37 2.62
CA HIS A 136 -0.83 -5.83 2.50
C HIS A 136 0.15 -6.46 3.48
N ALA A 137 1.10 -5.70 4.01
CA ALA A 137 2.12 -6.22 4.91
C ALA A 137 1.60 -6.23 6.34
N VAL A 138 1.81 -7.34 7.05
CA VAL A 138 1.49 -7.48 8.48
C VAL A 138 2.66 -8.13 9.18
N TYR A 139 3.12 -7.54 10.29
CA TYR A 139 4.13 -8.13 11.17
C TYR A 139 3.64 -8.04 12.61
N SER A 140 3.63 -9.17 13.32
CA SER A 140 3.26 -9.24 14.74
C SER A 140 1.96 -8.49 15.08
N GLY A 141 0.92 -8.67 14.26
CA GLY A 141 -0.39 -8.04 14.46
C GLY A 141 -0.53 -6.58 13.99
N TRP A 142 0.55 -5.95 13.50
CA TRP A 142 0.52 -4.61 12.94
C TRP A 142 0.50 -4.65 11.42
N GLY A 143 -0.43 -3.92 10.79
CA GLY A 143 -0.38 -3.63 9.35
C GLY A 143 0.67 -2.57 9.02
N TYR A 144 1.27 -2.64 7.83
CA TYR A 144 2.30 -1.72 7.37
C TYR A 144 2.01 -1.16 5.98
N PHE A 145 2.19 0.15 5.81
CA PHE A 145 2.14 0.80 4.50
C PHE A 145 3.26 1.82 4.33
N PRO A 146 3.96 1.83 3.18
CA PRO A 146 3.87 0.86 2.08
C PRO A 146 4.68 -0.42 2.36
N ASP A 147 4.53 -1.42 1.49
CA ASP A 147 5.34 -2.65 1.46
C ASP A 147 6.55 -2.54 0.50
N SER A 148 6.75 -1.38 -0.10
CA SER A 148 7.85 -1.03 -1.00
C SER A 148 7.92 0.50 -1.18
N VAL A 149 9.07 1.01 -1.66
CA VAL A 149 9.25 2.44 -1.93
C VAL A 149 8.17 2.97 -2.88
N SER A 150 7.53 4.08 -2.50
CA SER A 150 6.45 4.74 -3.23
C SER A 150 6.58 6.25 -3.18
N GLU A 151 7.43 6.80 -4.05
CA GLU A 151 7.61 8.25 -4.23
C GLU A 151 6.30 8.98 -4.53
N ARG A 152 5.39 8.33 -5.26
CA ARG A 152 4.05 8.86 -5.54
C ARG A 152 3.23 9.01 -4.25
N ALA A 153 3.25 8.01 -3.37
CA ALA A 153 2.50 8.09 -2.12
C ALA A 153 3.09 9.16 -1.19
N ALA A 154 4.41 9.31 -1.15
CA ALA A 154 5.08 10.36 -0.39
C ALA A 154 4.66 11.75 -0.90
N ARG A 155 4.74 11.98 -2.21
CA ARG A 155 4.30 13.25 -2.84
C ARG A 155 2.83 13.57 -2.54
N HIS A 156 1.92 12.60 -2.61
CA HIS A 156 0.51 12.84 -2.25
C HIS A 156 0.35 13.27 -0.79
N CYS A 157 1.17 12.75 0.15
CA CYS A 157 1.12 13.20 1.54
C CYS A 157 1.61 14.64 1.69
N GLU A 158 2.70 15.01 1.00
CA GLU A 158 3.21 16.39 0.98
C GLU A 158 2.14 17.36 0.47
N GLU A 159 1.51 17.05 -0.67
CA GLU A 159 0.45 17.88 -1.26
C GLU A 159 -0.79 17.99 -0.36
N LEU A 160 -1.21 16.90 0.29
CA LEU A 160 -2.30 16.96 1.28
C LEU A 160 -1.92 17.83 2.48
N GLY A 161 -0.65 17.78 2.92
CA GLY A 161 -0.12 18.61 3.99
C GLY A 161 -0.11 20.09 3.66
N GLU A 162 0.17 20.45 2.40
CA GLU A 162 0.05 21.84 1.90
C GLU A 162 -1.41 22.32 1.91
N LEU A 163 -2.33 21.44 1.51
CA LEU A 163 -3.77 21.76 1.42
C LEU A 163 -4.48 21.80 2.78
N ALA A 164 -3.95 21.11 3.80
CA ALA A 164 -4.58 20.94 5.12
C ALA A 164 -4.88 22.25 5.87
N SER A 165 -4.19 23.34 5.52
CA SER A 165 -4.45 24.69 6.07
C SER A 165 -5.77 25.31 5.58
N SER A 166 -6.28 24.87 4.43
CA SER A 166 -7.44 25.47 3.74
C SER A 166 -8.64 24.52 3.63
N ARG A 167 -8.42 23.21 3.84
CA ARG A 167 -9.46 22.18 3.74
C ARG A 167 -9.11 20.99 4.61
N LYS A 168 -10.12 20.18 4.95
CA LYS A 168 -9.90 18.90 5.61
C LYS A 168 -9.26 17.92 4.62
N CYS A 169 -8.26 17.18 5.10
CA CYS A 169 -7.54 16.16 4.36
C CYS A 169 -7.48 14.87 5.19
N THR A 170 -7.80 13.73 4.60
CA THR A 170 -7.68 12.43 5.28
C THR A 170 -7.00 11.40 4.38
N VAL A 171 -6.06 10.65 4.93
CA VAL A 171 -5.55 9.42 4.33
C VAL A 171 -6.23 8.23 5.03
N VAL A 172 -6.94 7.41 4.26
CA VAL A 172 -7.55 6.17 4.74
C VAL A 172 -6.69 4.99 4.28
N ILE A 173 -6.08 4.28 5.22
CA ILE A 173 -5.28 3.09 4.94
C ILE A 173 -6.14 1.85 5.20
N VAL A 174 -6.38 1.05 4.16
CA VAL A 174 -7.17 -0.18 4.24
C VAL A 174 -6.23 -1.37 4.43
N ALA A 175 -6.36 -2.06 5.56
CA ALA A 175 -5.75 -3.36 5.79
C ALA A 175 -6.79 -4.45 5.43
N GLN A 176 -6.69 -5.00 4.23
CA GLN A 176 -7.51 -6.16 3.79
C GLN A 176 -6.95 -7.48 4.35
N ARG A 177 -6.75 -7.47 5.67
CA ARG A 177 -6.02 -8.43 6.49
C ARG A 177 -6.62 -8.42 7.90
N GLU A 178 -7.28 -9.49 8.29
CA GLU A 178 -7.92 -9.60 9.60
C GLU A 178 -6.92 -9.68 10.74
N ASP A 179 -5.72 -10.15 10.45
CA ASP A 179 -4.60 -10.30 11.38
C ASP A 179 -3.86 -8.98 11.67
N ALA A 180 -4.28 -7.84 11.10
CA ALA A 180 -3.83 -6.50 11.48
C ALA A 180 -4.55 -5.98 12.74
N ILE A 181 -4.50 -6.74 13.83
CA ILE A 181 -5.31 -6.54 15.04
C ILE A 181 -4.91 -5.35 15.92
N HIS A 182 -3.69 -4.83 15.79
CA HIS A 182 -3.20 -3.74 16.64
C HIS A 182 -3.38 -2.35 16.03
N GLY A 183 -3.47 -2.27 14.70
CA GLY A 183 -3.45 -1.01 13.96
C GLY A 183 -2.57 -1.08 12.73
N ILE A 184 -2.33 0.09 12.14
CA ILE A 184 -1.47 0.27 10.97
C ILE A 184 -0.33 1.21 11.31
N ARG A 185 0.88 0.86 10.90
CA ARG A 185 2.07 1.71 10.99
C ARG A 185 2.52 2.19 9.62
N SER A 186 3.04 3.42 9.56
CA SER A 186 3.85 3.82 8.40
C SER A 186 5.13 2.99 8.37
N SER A 187 5.49 2.46 7.20
CA SER A 187 6.60 1.54 7.08
C SER A 187 7.93 2.26 6.93
N TRP A 188 8.57 2.56 8.05
CA TRP A 188 9.96 3.06 8.09
C TRP A 188 10.98 2.04 7.58
N TYR A 189 10.65 0.76 7.58
CA TYR A 189 11.53 -0.29 7.06
C TYR A 189 11.50 -0.36 5.53
N HIS A 190 10.31 -0.29 4.92
CA HIS A 190 10.16 -0.40 3.46
C HIS A 190 10.32 0.94 2.73
N ASP A 191 9.87 2.05 3.34
CA ASP A 191 9.97 3.39 2.76
C ASP A 191 10.02 4.48 3.86
N PRO A 192 11.24 4.80 4.37
CA PRO A 192 11.43 5.93 5.26
C PRO A 192 10.95 7.27 4.68
N GLY A 193 11.04 7.45 3.36
CA GLY A 193 10.64 8.70 2.70
C GLY A 193 9.13 8.94 2.77
N PHE A 194 8.33 7.91 2.51
CA PHE A 194 6.90 7.96 2.76
C PHE A 194 6.59 8.17 4.25
N ALA A 195 7.27 7.44 5.14
CA ALA A 195 6.99 7.53 6.57
C ALA A 195 7.24 8.94 7.14
N GLU A 196 8.32 9.59 6.71
CA GLU A 196 8.61 11.00 7.03
C GLU A 196 7.55 11.95 6.45
N ALA A 197 7.18 11.79 5.17
CA ALA A 197 6.18 12.62 4.52
C ALA A 197 4.79 12.48 5.18
N ALA A 198 4.39 11.27 5.56
CA ALA A 198 3.12 11.02 6.25
C ALA A 198 3.09 11.65 7.65
N LEU A 199 4.19 11.51 8.41
CA LEU A 199 4.31 12.13 9.73
C LEU A 199 4.25 13.65 9.64
N GLU A 200 4.92 14.26 8.66
CA GLU A 200 4.90 15.70 8.44
C GLU A 200 3.52 16.19 7.98
N ALA A 201 2.87 15.47 7.07
CA ALA A 201 1.49 15.76 6.65
C ALA A 201 0.53 15.74 7.84
N SER A 202 0.68 14.76 8.75
CA SER A 202 -0.12 14.68 9.96
C SER A 202 0.09 15.89 10.87
N ARG A 203 1.33 16.35 11.05
CA ARG A 203 1.62 17.59 11.81
C ARG A 203 0.98 18.84 11.20
N ARG A 204 0.75 18.86 9.89
CA ARG A 204 0.09 19.95 9.18
C ARG A 204 -1.44 19.85 9.21
N GLY A 205 -2.00 18.82 9.83
CA GLY A 205 -3.46 18.65 10.01
C GLY A 205 -4.11 17.60 9.11
N VAL A 206 -3.32 16.79 8.38
CA VAL A 206 -3.88 15.64 7.66
C VAL A 206 -4.25 14.53 8.66
N GLU A 207 -5.50 14.08 8.64
CA GLU A 207 -5.93 12.95 9.46
C GLU A 207 -5.51 11.62 8.80
N PHE A 208 -5.09 10.64 9.61
CA PHE A 208 -4.82 9.29 9.14
C PHE A 208 -5.76 8.31 9.84
N ARG A 209 -6.45 7.48 9.06
CA ARG A 209 -7.43 6.50 9.54
C ARG A 209 -7.13 5.13 8.99
N GLY A 210 -7.27 4.09 9.82
CA GLY A 210 -7.08 2.71 9.41
C GLY A 210 -8.41 2.00 9.31
N LEU A 211 -8.62 1.17 8.29
CA LEU A 211 -9.76 0.26 8.20
C LEU A 211 -9.27 -1.18 8.21
N ARG A 212 -9.70 -1.95 9.20
CA ARG A 212 -9.48 -3.41 9.22
C ARG A 212 -10.62 -4.07 8.46
N VAL A 213 -10.27 -4.83 7.44
CA VAL A 213 -11.22 -5.43 6.52
C VAL A 213 -11.02 -6.94 6.48
N GLY A 214 -12.08 -7.66 6.81
CA GLY A 214 -12.18 -9.09 6.59
C GLY A 214 -12.54 -9.42 5.16
N CYS A 215 -12.05 -10.55 4.68
CA CYS A 215 -12.25 -10.99 3.29
C CYS A 215 -12.46 -12.49 3.27
N ASP A 216 -13.48 -12.91 2.53
CA ASP A 216 -13.77 -14.32 2.26
C ASP A 216 -14.13 -14.46 0.76
N PRO A 217 -14.54 -15.64 0.27
CA PRO A 217 -14.91 -15.80 -1.15
C PRO A 217 -16.19 -15.06 -1.59
N THR A 218 -16.98 -14.53 -0.67
CA THR A 218 -18.23 -13.79 -0.93
C THR A 218 -17.99 -12.29 -1.09
N GLY A 219 -17.03 -11.72 -0.36
CA GLY A 219 -16.72 -10.30 -0.46
C GLY A 219 -15.69 -9.81 0.55
N SER A 220 -15.78 -8.51 0.83
CA SER A 220 -14.99 -7.84 1.87
C SER A 220 -15.91 -7.12 2.86
N THR A 221 -15.63 -7.26 4.15
CA THR A 221 -16.40 -6.64 5.24
C THR A 221 -15.51 -5.69 6.01
N VAL A 222 -15.92 -4.42 6.14
CA VAL A 222 -15.23 -3.51 7.05
C VAL A 222 -15.60 -3.89 8.48
N LEU A 223 -14.60 -4.36 9.24
CA LEU A 223 -14.79 -4.85 10.60
C LEU A 223 -14.80 -3.67 11.58
N GLU A 224 -13.82 -2.79 11.47
CA GLU A 224 -13.68 -1.63 12.35
C GLU A 224 -12.71 -0.57 11.78
N GLU A 225 -12.77 0.63 12.35
CA GLU A 225 -11.67 1.60 12.27
C GLU A 225 -10.59 1.22 13.29
N ILE A 226 -9.34 1.11 12.83
CA ILE A 226 -8.16 0.80 13.65
C ILE A 226 -7.19 2.00 13.69
N PRO A 227 -6.39 2.15 14.76
CA PRO A 227 -5.48 3.27 14.87
C PRO A 227 -4.39 3.24 13.80
N VAL A 228 -3.92 4.43 13.39
CA VAL A 228 -2.73 4.61 12.56
C VAL A 228 -1.64 5.25 13.40
N ASP A 229 -0.51 4.55 13.52
CA ASP A 229 0.69 5.00 14.23
C ASP A 229 1.76 5.44 13.23
N LEU A 230 2.00 6.75 13.16
CA LEU A 230 2.99 7.35 12.27
C LEU A 230 4.34 7.60 12.95
N ARG A 231 4.46 7.25 14.24
CA ARG A 231 5.68 7.52 15.00
C ARG A 231 6.84 6.73 14.42
N ARG A 232 8.04 7.29 14.58
CA ARG A 232 9.26 6.58 14.24
C ARG A 232 9.43 5.41 15.22
N PRO A 233 9.57 4.17 14.74
CA PRO A 233 9.75 3.01 15.61
C PRO A 233 11.15 2.99 16.21
N GLU A 234 11.31 2.23 17.30
CA GLU A 234 12.62 1.95 17.88
C GLU A 234 13.43 1.01 16.98
N ARG A 235 14.76 0.94 17.18
CA ARG A 235 15.63 0.04 16.40
C ARG A 235 15.18 -1.42 16.53
N ALA A 236 14.81 -1.86 17.74
CA ALA A 236 14.37 -3.23 18.01
C ALA A 236 13.15 -3.63 17.17
N ASP A 237 12.17 -2.74 17.02
CA ASP A 237 11.00 -2.96 16.17
C ASP A 237 11.39 -3.14 14.70
N LEU A 238 12.32 -2.32 14.20
CA LEU A 238 12.82 -2.43 12.82
C LEU A 238 13.59 -3.74 12.59
N VAL A 239 14.39 -4.19 13.56
CA VAL A 239 15.05 -5.49 13.52
C VAL A 239 14.03 -6.63 13.48
N ALA A 240 12.96 -6.55 14.28
CA ALA A 240 11.91 -7.57 14.29
C ALA A 240 11.20 -7.67 12.93
N VAL A 241 10.84 -6.52 12.32
CA VAL A 241 10.29 -6.46 10.97
C VAL A 241 11.27 -7.04 9.94
N HIS A 242 12.54 -6.67 10.01
CA HIS A 242 13.58 -7.19 9.11
C HIS A 242 13.69 -8.72 9.18
N ARG A 243 13.74 -9.29 10.39
CA ARG A 243 13.81 -10.75 10.60
C ARG A 243 12.57 -11.45 10.06
N ALA A 244 11.38 -10.89 10.25
CA ALA A 244 10.15 -11.42 9.69
C ALA A 244 10.15 -11.37 8.15
N TRP A 245 10.60 -10.26 7.57
CA TRP A 245 10.75 -10.07 6.13
C TRP A 245 11.69 -11.11 5.50
N LEU A 246 12.85 -11.37 6.12
CA LEU A 246 13.81 -12.38 5.65
C LEU A 246 13.17 -13.78 5.55
N LYS A 247 12.32 -14.15 6.52
CA LYS A 247 11.58 -15.43 6.51
C LYS A 247 10.52 -15.48 5.42
N ALA A 248 9.87 -14.36 5.11
CA ALA A 248 8.84 -14.25 4.08
C ALA A 248 9.40 -14.18 2.64
N ARG A 249 10.66 -13.76 2.48
CA ARG A 249 11.30 -13.51 1.18
C ARG A 249 11.19 -14.67 0.16
N PRO A 250 11.32 -15.96 0.52
CA PRO A 250 11.15 -17.06 -0.44
C PRO A 250 9.74 -17.15 -1.05
N PHE A 251 8.75 -16.53 -0.40
CA PHE A 251 7.32 -16.60 -0.73
C PHE A 251 6.75 -15.25 -1.19
N THR A 252 7.59 -14.41 -1.80
CA THR A 252 7.30 -13.02 -2.11
C THR A 252 7.68 -12.69 -3.55
N GLY A 253 6.82 -11.97 -4.27
CA GLY A 253 7.06 -11.55 -5.65
C GLY A 253 6.79 -12.65 -6.68
N TRP A 254 7.40 -12.56 -7.86
CA TRP A 254 7.14 -13.46 -9.00
C TRP A 254 8.42 -14.09 -9.53
N THR A 255 8.32 -15.16 -10.31
CA THR A 255 9.47 -15.82 -10.91
C THR A 255 9.97 -15.04 -12.14
N ARG A 256 11.29 -14.87 -12.29
CA ARG A 256 11.91 -14.34 -13.51
C ARG A 256 13.11 -15.20 -13.87
N ALA A 257 13.22 -15.59 -15.14
CA ALA A 257 14.40 -16.25 -15.66
C ALA A 257 15.52 -15.21 -15.83
N PHE A 258 16.65 -15.43 -15.16
CA PHE A 258 17.91 -14.72 -15.40
C PHE A 258 18.91 -15.75 -15.90
N ASP A 259 19.43 -15.57 -17.12
CA ASP A 259 20.43 -16.44 -17.73
C ASP A 259 20.03 -17.94 -17.74
N GLY A 260 18.75 -18.22 -17.99
CA GLY A 260 18.19 -19.58 -17.99
C GLY A 260 17.86 -20.16 -16.60
N ASN A 261 18.24 -19.48 -15.51
CA ASN A 261 17.92 -19.92 -14.15
C ASN A 261 16.72 -19.13 -13.58
N PRO A 262 15.60 -19.80 -13.22
CA PRO A 262 14.47 -19.12 -12.59
C PRO A 262 14.86 -18.65 -11.19
N ARG A 263 14.67 -17.34 -10.94
CA ARG A 263 14.85 -16.74 -9.61
C ARG A 263 13.60 -15.97 -9.24
N ARG A 264 13.14 -16.10 -8.00
CA ARG A 264 12.03 -15.29 -7.50
C ARG A 264 12.50 -13.85 -7.33
N VAL A 265 11.84 -12.95 -8.02
CA VAL A 265 11.95 -11.50 -7.86
C VAL A 265 11.17 -11.11 -6.60
N ALA A 266 11.69 -11.56 -5.46
CA ALA A 266 11.35 -10.99 -4.17
C ALA A 266 12.06 -9.64 -3.95
N ASN A 267 13.06 -9.33 -4.80
CA ASN A 267 13.92 -8.15 -4.75
C ASN A 267 13.92 -7.43 -6.12
N GLY A 268 13.52 -6.15 -6.18
CA GLY A 268 13.82 -5.26 -7.31
C GLY A 268 12.96 -3.98 -7.31
N PRO A 269 13.39 -2.84 -7.90
CA PRO A 269 14.72 -2.36 -8.26
C PRO A 269 15.10 -1.20 -7.31
N PHE A 270 15.51 -1.46 -6.08
CA PHE A 270 16.23 -0.48 -5.28
C PHE A 270 17.37 -1.20 -4.58
N LYS A 271 18.52 -0.52 -4.51
CA LYS A 271 19.69 -1.00 -3.78
C LYS A 271 19.21 -1.34 -2.37
N HIS A 272 19.37 -2.59 -1.97
CA HIS A 272 19.41 -3.01 -0.57
C HIS A 272 20.51 -2.26 0.24
N ASN A 273 21.15 -1.21 -0.29
CA ASN A 273 22.39 -0.61 0.20
C ASN A 273 22.19 0.75 0.89
N ALA A 274 20.99 1.06 1.34
CA ALA A 274 20.83 1.89 2.53
C ALA A 274 20.26 1.00 3.63
N ARG A 275 20.88 -0.18 3.86
CA ARG A 275 20.60 -0.96 5.07
C ARG A 275 20.74 0.02 6.22
N LEU A 276 19.67 0.25 6.98
CA LEU A 276 19.88 0.27 8.42
C LEU A 276 20.68 -1.01 8.66
N ASN A 277 21.94 -0.93 9.08
CA ASN A 277 22.71 -2.13 9.42
C ASN A 277 22.00 -2.76 10.63
N LEU A 278 21.02 -3.61 10.32
CA LEU A 278 20.24 -4.42 11.25
C LEU A 278 20.76 -5.86 11.25
N ASP A 279 21.77 -6.15 10.42
CA ASP A 279 22.48 -7.42 10.31
C ASP A 279 23.56 -7.57 11.41
N ASP A 280 24.01 -6.48 12.03
CA ASP A 280 25.06 -6.47 13.05
C ASP A 280 24.43 -6.46 14.47
N ASP A 281 24.77 -7.46 15.30
CA ASP A 281 24.43 -7.54 16.73
C ASP A 281 25.19 -6.48 17.58
N ASP A 282 25.93 -5.57 16.95
CA ASP A 282 26.68 -4.51 17.64
C ASP A 282 25.76 -3.33 18.03
N ASP A 283 25.79 -3.04 19.33
CA ASP A 283 24.96 -2.07 20.05
C ASP A 283 25.29 -0.59 19.76
N GLU A 284 26.19 -0.28 18.83
CA GLU A 284 26.52 1.11 18.49
C GLU A 284 25.79 1.64 17.24
N PRO A 285 25.13 2.81 17.34
CA PRO A 285 24.45 3.42 16.21
C PRO A 285 25.45 4.00 15.22
N ARG A 286 25.65 3.34 14.08
CA ARG A 286 26.24 3.99 12.90
C ARG A 286 25.12 4.55 12.03
N GLU A 287 24.96 5.86 12.02
CA GLU A 287 24.16 6.53 10.98
C GLU A 287 24.72 6.11 9.62
N SER A 288 23.86 5.59 8.73
CA SER A 288 24.29 5.33 7.36
C SER A 288 24.79 6.65 6.74
N PRO A 289 25.98 6.68 6.11
CA PRO A 289 26.59 7.90 5.55
C PRO A 289 25.67 8.68 4.59
N PHE A 290 24.64 8.02 4.06
CA PHE A 290 23.68 8.62 3.14
C PHE A 290 22.64 9.50 3.84
N PHE A 291 22.21 9.19 5.07
CA PHE A 291 21.24 10.01 5.83
C PHE A 291 21.82 11.38 6.21
N ALA A 292 23.13 11.45 6.46
CA ALA A 292 23.83 12.71 6.71
C ALA A 292 24.03 13.54 5.43
N SER A 293 24.27 12.89 4.28
CA SER A 293 24.46 13.59 3.00
C SER A 293 23.15 14.06 2.37
N GLU A 294 22.06 13.28 2.40
CA GLU A 294 20.77 13.67 1.81
C GLU A 294 20.07 14.79 2.58
N LYS A 295 20.20 14.85 3.92
CA LYS A 295 19.77 16.04 4.69
C LYS A 295 20.47 17.31 4.18
N ARG A 296 21.73 17.21 3.73
CA ARG A 296 22.49 18.32 3.15
C ARG A 296 22.07 18.62 1.70
N THR A 297 21.80 17.60 0.89
CA THR A 297 21.47 17.75 -0.54
C THR A 297 20.01 18.14 -0.80
N ARG A 298 19.05 17.58 -0.05
CA ARG A 298 17.63 17.99 -0.11
C ARG A 298 17.44 19.41 0.42
N LYS A 299 18.07 19.75 1.56
CA LYS A 299 18.03 21.12 2.11
C LYS A 299 18.65 22.14 1.13
N ARG A 300 19.77 21.82 0.46
CA ARG A 300 20.37 22.67 -0.59
C ARG A 300 19.50 22.83 -1.85
N ARG A 301 18.87 21.77 -2.35
CA ARG A 301 17.97 21.86 -3.52
C ARG A 301 16.70 22.65 -3.20
N TYR A 302 16.21 22.56 -1.97
CA TYR A 302 15.01 23.29 -1.54
C TYR A 302 15.27 24.78 -1.30
N PHE A 303 16.41 25.17 -0.70
CA PHE A 303 16.79 26.58 -0.58
C PHE A 303 17.16 27.22 -1.92
N ALA A 304 17.75 26.48 -2.85
CA ALA A 304 18.03 27.00 -4.20
C ALA A 304 16.75 27.24 -5.01
N ALA A 305 15.74 26.36 -4.90
CA ALA A 305 14.45 26.55 -5.55
C ALA A 305 13.62 27.67 -4.91
N ALA A 306 13.67 27.82 -3.58
CA ALA A 306 12.99 28.90 -2.87
C ALA A 306 13.66 30.27 -3.09
N ALA A 307 14.98 30.33 -3.26
CA ALA A 307 15.70 31.56 -3.62
C ALA A 307 15.42 31.98 -5.07
N ALA A 308 15.41 31.03 -6.01
CA ALA A 308 15.08 31.31 -7.41
C ALA A 308 13.63 31.82 -7.58
N ALA A 309 12.68 31.30 -6.78
CA ALA A 309 11.30 31.77 -6.79
C ALA A 309 11.10 33.13 -6.08
N ALA A 310 12.05 33.58 -5.25
CA ALA A 310 12.03 34.88 -4.60
C ALA A 310 12.67 35.98 -5.48
N GLU A 311 13.67 35.64 -6.29
CA GLU A 311 14.29 36.56 -7.27
C GLU A 311 13.34 36.84 -8.46
N ASP A 312 12.58 35.86 -8.94
CA ASP A 312 11.59 36.04 -10.02
C ASP A 312 10.40 36.93 -9.63
N ASN A 313 10.17 37.14 -8.32
CA ASN A 313 9.05 37.93 -7.80
C ASN A 313 9.43 39.38 -7.48
N HIS A 314 10.70 39.76 -7.66
CA HIS A 314 11.16 41.16 -7.52
C HIS A 314 11.29 41.92 -8.84
N ASP A 315 11.25 41.23 -9.99
CA ASP A 315 11.36 41.84 -11.32
C ASP A 315 10.02 42.16 -12.03
N HIS A 316 8.89 42.04 -11.32
CA HIS A 316 7.55 42.37 -11.88
C HIS A 316 6.81 43.54 -11.19
N HIS A 317 7.55 44.38 -10.46
CA HIS A 317 7.05 45.65 -9.95
C HIS A 317 7.97 46.83 -10.32
N HIS A 318 8.34 46.96 -11.59
CA HIS A 318 8.69 48.24 -12.20
C HIS A 318 8.51 48.16 -13.73
N HIS A 319 7.28 48.39 -14.19
CA HIS A 319 6.91 49.21 -15.35
C HIS A 319 5.40 49.26 -15.52
#